data_AF-A0A6S6TJB7-F1
#
_entry.id   AF-A0A6S6TJB7-F1
#
_cell.length_a   1.000
_cell.length_b   1.000
_cell.length_c   1.000
_cell.angle_alpha   90.00
_cell.angle_beta   90.00
_cell.angle_gamma   90.00
#
_symmetry.space_group_name_H-M   'P 1'
#
loop_
_entity.id
_entity.type
_entity.pdbx_description
1 polymer ?
#
loop_
_entity_poly.entity_id
_entity_poly.type
_entity_poly.pdbx_seq_one_letter_code
_entity_poly.pdbx_strand_id
1 'polypeptide(L)'
;MKKTILLSMTIFLLLACETGVKYQEKSNEPLLSGIVERSDNGNSYQSSMNEKTGKKSFTKIFSNSAQPGYYLQMAVFKKNRPNKQFLEPLDKSSFNYIVLNKSSTDYVLIGPYLSYNLAKSNVSLVKSNLGKRTFVVQVLRP
;
A
#
# COMPACT_ATOMS: atom_id res chain seq x y z
N MET A 1 -44.05 26.36 -22.77
CA MET A 1 -42.89 26.47 -21.84
C MET A 1 -43.35 27.13 -20.55
N LYS A 2 -42.73 26.75 -19.43
CA LYS A 2 -42.94 27.19 -18.03
C LYS A 2 -43.90 26.33 -17.20
N LYS A 3 -43.33 25.21 -16.72
CA LYS A 3 -43.73 24.50 -15.50
C LYS A 3 -42.78 24.99 -14.40
N THR A 4 -43.30 25.46 -13.28
CA THR A 4 -42.54 25.62 -12.04
C THR A 4 -43.40 25.14 -10.89
N ILE A 5 -43.26 23.85 -10.57
CA ILE A 5 -43.82 23.22 -9.39
C ILE A 5 -42.81 23.44 -8.27
N LEU A 6 -43.24 24.22 -7.27
CA LEU A 6 -42.56 24.44 -6.02
C LEU A 6 -42.86 23.22 -5.13
N LEU A 7 -41.90 22.30 -4.94
CA LEU A 7 -42.03 21.21 -3.97
C LEU A 7 -40.94 21.35 -2.91
N SER A 8 -41.37 21.87 -1.76
CA SER A 8 -40.67 21.85 -0.49
C SER A 8 -40.42 20.40 -0.06
N MET A 9 -39.16 19.96 -0.04
CA MET A 9 -38.72 18.76 0.67
C MET A 9 -37.71 19.13 1.77
N THR A 10 -38.25 19.51 2.92
CA THR A 10 -37.61 19.29 4.22
C THR A 10 -37.88 17.85 4.65
N ILE A 11 -36.87 16.98 4.63
CA ILE A 11 -36.89 15.74 5.41
C ILE A 11 -35.63 15.67 6.26
N PHE A 12 -35.84 16.03 7.52
CA PHE A 12 -35.31 15.44 8.74
C PHE A 12 -33.93 14.76 8.69
N LEU A 13 -33.00 15.50 9.29
CA LEU A 13 -31.85 15.05 10.05
C LEU A 13 -32.12 13.85 10.98
N LEU A 14 -31.10 12.99 11.04
CA LEU A 14 -30.63 12.19 12.19
C LEU A 14 -31.58 11.11 12.71
N LEU A 15 -31.16 9.84 12.60
CA LEU A 15 -31.03 8.92 13.73
C LEU A 15 -30.52 7.54 13.23
N ALA A 16 -29.27 7.21 13.55
CA ALA A 16 -28.84 5.89 14.02
C ALA A 16 -27.30 5.84 14.15
N CYS A 17 -26.80 6.07 15.36
CA CYS A 17 -25.49 5.60 15.76
C CYS A 17 -25.58 4.07 15.96
N GLU A 18 -24.98 3.32 15.04
CA GLU A 18 -24.84 1.88 15.13
C GLU A 18 -23.60 1.54 15.99
N THR A 19 -23.73 1.61 17.31
CA THR A 19 -22.68 1.11 18.23
C THR A 19 -23.13 -0.17 18.91
N GLY A 20 -22.99 -1.28 18.21
CA GLY A 20 -23.17 -2.64 18.75
C GLY A 20 -21.82 -3.37 18.81
N VAL A 21 -20.98 -3.05 19.80
CA VAL A 21 -19.75 -3.81 20.04
C VAL A 21 -20.12 -5.05 20.86
N LYS A 22 -20.21 -6.21 20.20
CA LYS A 22 -20.37 -7.50 20.90
C LYS A 22 -19.07 -7.81 21.63
N TYR A 23 -19.12 -7.81 22.97
CA TYR A 23 -18.11 -8.41 23.82
C TYR A 23 -18.04 -9.91 23.51
N GLN A 24 -16.89 -10.40 23.01
CA GLN A 24 -16.59 -11.82 23.00
C GLN A 24 -15.70 -12.17 24.19
N GLU A 25 -16.19 -13.16 24.92
CA GLU A 25 -15.66 -13.76 26.12
C GLU A 25 -14.34 -14.50 25.81
N LYS A 26 -13.36 -14.36 26.71
CA LYS A 26 -12.10 -15.11 26.71
C LYS A 26 -12.38 -16.61 26.83
N SER A 27 -11.98 -17.40 25.85
CA SER A 27 -11.62 -18.80 26.06
C SER A 27 -10.12 -18.99 25.88
N ASN A 28 -9.48 -19.53 26.92
CA ASN A 28 -8.08 -19.95 26.90
C ASN A 28 -8.03 -21.33 26.25
N GLU A 29 -7.49 -21.42 25.04
CA GLU A 29 -7.09 -22.67 24.40
C GLU A 29 -5.69 -22.44 23.80
N PRO A 30 -4.66 -23.22 24.18
CA PRO A 30 -3.33 -23.08 23.60
C PRO A 30 -3.33 -23.66 22.18
N LEU A 31 -3.56 -22.80 21.18
CA LEU A 31 -3.41 -23.20 19.79
C LEU A 31 -1.94 -23.43 19.45
N LEU A 32 -1.57 -24.71 19.45
CA LEU A 32 -0.34 -25.29 18.94
C LEU A 32 -0.25 -25.00 17.44
N SER A 33 0.29 -23.84 17.06
CA SER A 33 0.55 -23.51 15.65
C SER A 33 1.79 -24.26 15.18
N GLY A 34 1.56 -25.31 14.39
CA GLY A 34 2.59 -26.15 13.82
C GLY A 34 3.66 -25.36 13.06
N ILE A 35 4.90 -25.79 13.23
CA ILE A 35 6.05 -25.34 12.45
C ILE A 35 5.76 -25.67 10.99
N VAL A 36 5.44 -24.65 10.18
CA VAL A 36 5.47 -24.77 8.72
C VAL A 36 6.92 -24.62 8.30
N GLU A 37 7.52 -25.71 7.83
CA GLU A 37 8.84 -25.71 7.19
C GLU A 37 8.90 -24.65 6.07
N ARG A 38 9.87 -23.75 6.16
CA ARG A 38 10.14 -22.75 5.12
C ARG A 38 10.85 -23.41 3.95
N SER A 39 10.27 -23.26 2.75
CA SER A 39 10.93 -23.56 1.48
C SER A 39 12.04 -22.52 1.20
N ASP A 40 13.28 -23.00 1.05
CA ASP A 40 14.52 -22.21 0.92
C ASP A 40 14.79 -21.61 -0.47
N ASN A 41 13.79 -21.15 -1.22
CA ASN A 41 14.04 -20.56 -2.55
C ASN A 41 13.12 -19.39 -2.91
N GLY A 42 13.28 -18.26 -2.21
CA GLY A 42 12.63 -17.01 -2.57
C GLY A 42 13.48 -15.81 -2.22
N ASN A 43 14.09 -15.18 -3.23
CA ASN A 43 14.87 -13.95 -3.12
C ASN A 43 14.18 -12.92 -2.20
N SER A 44 14.99 -12.46 -1.25
CA SER A 44 14.73 -11.62 -0.09
C SER A 44 13.62 -10.55 -0.21
N TYR A 45 12.53 -10.75 0.54
CA TYR A 45 11.68 -9.67 1.05
C TYR A 45 11.81 -9.65 2.57
N GLN A 46 12.84 -8.96 3.09
CA GLN A 46 12.93 -8.72 4.53
C GLN A 46 11.92 -7.66 4.93
N SER A 47 10.73 -8.11 5.33
CA SER A 47 9.94 -7.38 6.31
C SER A 47 10.66 -7.55 7.65
N SER A 48 11.65 -6.70 7.93
CA SER A 48 12.39 -6.76 9.20
C SER A 48 11.45 -6.31 10.31
N MET A 49 10.89 -7.29 11.00
CA MET A 49 10.17 -7.09 12.26
C MET A 49 11.24 -6.68 13.28
N ASN A 50 11.15 -5.45 13.80
CA ASN A 50 12.07 -5.03 14.85
C ASN A 50 11.56 -5.63 16.16
N GLU A 51 12.07 -6.82 16.51
CA GLU A 51 11.64 -7.67 17.63
C GLU A 51 11.67 -6.92 18.99
N LYS A 52 12.44 -5.84 19.10
CA LYS A 52 12.54 -5.04 20.33
C LYS A 52 11.38 -4.06 20.56
N THR A 53 10.52 -3.78 19.57
CA THR A 53 9.46 -2.76 19.70
C THR A 53 8.10 -3.16 19.15
N GLY A 54 7.96 -4.34 18.53
CA GLY A 54 6.70 -4.77 17.89
C GLY A 54 6.25 -3.89 16.71
N LYS A 55 7.04 -2.88 16.32
CA LYS A 55 6.72 -1.94 15.25
C LYS A 55 7.16 -2.50 13.91
N LYS A 56 6.21 -2.59 12.96
CA LYS A 56 6.51 -2.85 11.54
C LYS A 56 7.37 -1.70 11.01
N SER A 57 8.67 -1.95 10.86
CA SER A 57 9.59 -1.00 10.24
C SER A 57 9.53 -1.20 8.73
N PHE A 58 9.14 -0.15 8.00
CA PHE A 58 9.18 -0.13 6.54
C PHE A 58 10.38 0.69 6.08
N THR A 59 10.93 0.34 4.91
CA THR A 59 12.09 1.01 4.33
C THR A 59 11.79 2.49 4.08
N LYS A 60 12.71 3.35 4.48
CA LYS A 60 12.66 4.80 4.22
C LYS A 60 13.60 5.15 3.06
N ILE A 61 13.11 5.97 2.14
CA ILE A 61 13.87 6.50 1.00
C ILE A 61 13.88 8.02 1.13
N PHE A 62 15.06 8.59 1.39
CA PHE A 62 15.25 10.04 1.41
C PHE A 62 15.45 10.55 -0.02
N SER A 63 14.62 11.50 -0.45
CA SER A 63 14.70 12.13 -1.77
C SER A 63 14.15 13.55 -1.75
N ASN A 64 14.80 14.44 -2.50
CA ASN A 64 14.31 15.79 -2.78
C ASN A 64 13.42 15.86 -4.05
N SER A 65 13.48 14.85 -4.92
CA SER A 65 12.83 14.85 -6.23
C SER A 65 11.46 14.17 -6.26
N ALA A 66 11.13 13.37 -5.24
CA ALA A 66 9.84 12.71 -5.13
C ALA A 66 8.98 13.35 -4.04
N GLN A 67 7.66 13.30 -4.23
CA GLN A 67 6.70 13.73 -3.22
C GLN A 67 6.85 12.87 -1.94
N PRO A 68 6.94 13.47 -0.75
CA PRO A 68 6.94 12.70 0.49
C PRO A 68 5.62 11.95 0.66
N GLY A 69 5.69 10.71 1.15
CA GLY A 69 4.50 9.86 1.31
C GLY A 69 4.84 8.39 1.35
N TYR A 70 3.80 7.56 1.28
CA TYR A 70 3.95 6.11 1.21
C TYR A 70 3.84 5.63 -0.24
N TYR A 71 4.66 4.66 -0.60
CA TYR A 71 4.69 4.11 -1.95
C TYR A 71 4.73 2.59 -1.89
N LEU A 72 4.31 1.96 -2.98
CA LEU A 72 4.55 0.56 -3.24
C LEU A 72 5.78 0.42 -4.12
N GLN A 73 6.87 -0.10 -3.56
CA GLN A 73 8.07 -0.40 -4.33
C GLN A 73 7.84 -1.70 -5.11
N MET A 74 7.96 -1.61 -6.44
CA MET A 74 7.79 -2.76 -7.34
C MET A 74 9.11 -3.35 -7.80
N ALA A 75 10.10 -2.51 -8.10
CA ALA A 75 11.41 -2.98 -8.55
C ALA A 75 12.50 -1.95 -8.24
N VAL A 76 13.74 -2.45 -8.26
CA VAL A 76 14.96 -1.65 -8.09
C VAL A 76 15.92 -2.03 -9.20
N PHE A 77 16.47 -1.03 -9.88
CA PHE A 77 17.45 -1.21 -10.94
C PHE A 77 18.75 -0.48 -10.59
N LYS A 78 19.83 -1.23 -10.40
CA LYS A 78 21.13 -0.68 -9.94
C LYS A 78 22.07 -0.22 -11.05
N LYS A 79 21.91 -0.75 -12.26
CA LYS A 79 22.84 -0.54 -13.39
C LYS A 79 22.15 0.07 -14.59
N ASN A 80 21.00 -0.48 -14.96
CA ASN A 80 20.25 -0.07 -16.15
C ASN A 80 18.92 0.55 -15.72
N ARG A 81 18.42 1.55 -16.44
CA ARG A 81 17.07 2.07 -16.18
C ARG A 81 16.01 1.00 -16.52
N PRO A 82 14.81 1.05 -15.92
CA PRO A 82 13.70 0.20 -16.36
C PRO A 82 13.43 0.44 -17.86
N ASN A 83 13.37 -0.65 -18.63
CA ASN A 83 13.10 -0.56 -20.06
C ASN A 83 11.61 -0.36 -20.35
N LYS A 84 11.27 -0.01 -21.60
CA LYS A 84 9.88 0.23 -22.01
C LYS A 84 8.98 -0.99 -21.79
N GLN A 85 9.47 -2.20 -22.06
CA GLN A 85 8.70 -3.44 -21.86
C GLN A 85 8.31 -3.66 -20.39
N PHE A 86 9.17 -3.23 -19.45
CA PHE A 86 8.89 -3.31 -18.03
C PHE A 86 7.84 -2.26 -17.59
N LEU A 87 7.88 -1.06 -18.18
CA LEU A 87 6.99 0.04 -17.85
C LEU A 87 5.63 -0.05 -18.56
N GLU A 88 5.56 -0.73 -19.69
CA GLU A 88 4.33 -0.83 -20.50
C GLU A 88 3.10 -1.31 -19.71
N PRO A 89 3.18 -2.33 -18.82
CA PRO A 89 2.04 -2.72 -18.00
C PRO A 89 1.61 -1.64 -16.99
N LEU A 90 2.55 -0.84 -16.49
CA LEU A 90 2.24 0.31 -15.62
C LEU A 90 1.58 1.42 -16.42
N ASP A 91 2.10 1.74 -17.60
CA ASP A 91 1.58 2.78 -18.50
C ASP A 91 0.14 2.46 -18.96
N LYS A 92 -0.18 1.16 -19.11
CA LYS A 92 -1.53 0.68 -19.44
C LYS A 92 -2.45 0.52 -18.24
N SER A 93 -1.93 0.66 -17.02
CA SER A 93 -2.71 0.55 -15.80
C SER A 93 -3.25 1.91 -15.36
N SER A 94 -4.19 1.91 -14.41
CA SER A 94 -4.66 3.14 -13.75
C SER A 94 -3.75 3.59 -12.59
N PHE A 95 -2.62 2.90 -12.35
CA PHE A 95 -1.74 3.23 -11.24
C PHE A 95 -0.81 4.38 -11.57
N ASN A 96 -0.84 5.42 -10.74
CA ASN A 96 0.20 6.44 -10.76
C ASN A 96 1.52 5.84 -10.28
N TYR A 97 2.58 6.01 -11.07
CA TYR A 97 3.91 5.52 -10.73
C TYR A 97 4.99 6.56 -11.06
N ILE A 98 6.13 6.42 -10.40
CA ILE A 98 7.35 7.19 -10.67
C ILE A 98 8.55 6.26 -10.77
N VAL A 99 9.55 6.68 -11.54
CA VAL A 99 10.90 6.10 -11.52
C VAL A 99 11.80 7.07 -10.76
N LEU A 100 12.04 6.80 -9.48
CA LEU A 100 12.88 7.62 -8.62
C LEU A 100 14.34 7.20 -8.78
N ASN A 101 15.18 8.09 -9.28
CA ASN A 101 16.63 7.91 -9.25
C ASN A 101 17.21 8.38 -7.91
N LYS A 102 17.92 7.51 -7.21
CA LYS A 102 18.67 7.83 -5.99
C LYS A 102 20.03 7.12 -6.04
N SER A 103 21.11 7.89 -6.04
CA SER A 103 22.50 7.38 -6.00
C SER A 103 22.75 6.30 -7.07
N SER A 104 22.43 6.61 -8.32
CA SER A 104 22.57 5.70 -9.47
C SER A 104 21.70 4.45 -9.42
N THR A 105 20.73 4.39 -8.52
CA THR A 105 19.73 3.32 -8.44
C THR A 105 18.36 3.87 -8.76
N ASP A 106 17.67 3.25 -9.72
CA ASP A 106 16.29 3.56 -10.08
C ASP A 106 15.32 2.69 -9.27
N TYR A 107 14.38 3.33 -8.58
CA TYR A 107 13.31 2.70 -7.84
C TYR A 107 12.00 2.92 -8.59
N VAL A 108 11.30 1.84 -8.93
CA VAL A 108 9.97 1.95 -9.53
C VAL A 108 8.95 1.89 -8.40
N LEU A 109 8.28 3.02 -8.19
CA LEU A 109 7.39 3.27 -7.05
C LEU A 109 5.98 3.59 -7.55
N ILE A 110 4.97 2.95 -6.98
CA ILE A 110 3.55 3.22 -7.27
C ILE A 110 2.98 4.06 -6.11
N GLY A 111 2.30 5.16 -6.42
CA GLY A 111 1.82 6.16 -5.46
C GLY A 111 2.04 7.60 -5.94
N PRO A 112 2.03 8.60 -5.03
CA PRO A 112 2.04 8.50 -3.57
C PRO A 112 0.69 8.12 -2.94
N TYR A 113 0.76 7.48 -1.78
CA TYR A 113 -0.36 7.22 -0.88
C TYR A 113 -0.22 8.04 0.41
N LEU A 114 -1.35 8.49 0.95
CA LEU A 114 -1.41 9.34 2.15
C LEU A 114 -1.02 8.61 3.45
N SER A 115 -1.20 7.28 3.50
CA SER A 115 -0.92 6.48 4.69
C SER A 115 -0.37 5.11 4.36
N TYR A 116 0.32 4.51 5.33
CA TYR A 116 0.80 3.12 5.25
C TYR A 116 -0.36 2.15 4.96
N ASN A 117 -1.50 2.32 5.66
CA ASN A 117 -2.65 1.44 5.52
C ASN A 117 -3.24 1.51 4.10
N LEU A 118 -3.31 2.71 3.52
CA LEU A 118 -3.78 2.89 2.14
C LEU A 118 -2.82 2.27 1.12
N ALA A 119 -1.51 2.44 1.30
CA ALA A 119 -0.53 1.74 0.45
C ALA A 119 -0.68 0.22 0.61
N LYS A 120 -0.81 -0.27 1.85
CA LYS A 120 -0.90 -1.70 2.18
C LYS A 120 -2.15 -2.36 1.59
N SER A 121 -3.31 -1.69 1.62
CA SER A 121 -4.54 -2.21 1.03
C SER A 121 -4.46 -2.37 -0.49
N ASN A 122 -3.62 -1.57 -1.16
CA ASN A 122 -3.41 -1.64 -2.60
C ASN A 122 -2.39 -2.71 -3.05
N VAL A 123 -1.64 -3.34 -2.13
CA VAL A 123 -0.63 -4.37 -2.50
C VAL A 123 -1.26 -5.52 -3.29
N SER A 124 -2.39 -6.04 -2.82
CA SER A 124 -3.06 -7.17 -3.48
C SER A 124 -3.58 -6.79 -4.87
N LEU A 125 -4.13 -5.57 -5.00
CA LEU A 125 -4.63 -5.04 -6.27
C LEU A 125 -3.51 -4.86 -7.29
N VAL A 126 -2.38 -4.30 -6.87
CA VAL A 126 -1.20 -4.17 -7.75
C VAL A 126 -0.69 -5.54 -8.20
N LYS A 127 -0.64 -6.52 -7.28
CA LYS A 127 -0.21 -7.88 -7.61
C LYS A 127 -1.14 -8.54 -8.62
N SER A 128 -2.46 -8.39 -8.47
CA SER A 128 -3.42 -9.01 -9.40
C SER A 128 -3.39 -8.38 -10.79
N ASN A 129 -3.17 -7.06 -10.88
CA ASN A 129 -3.17 -6.34 -12.16
C ASN A 129 -1.84 -6.41 -12.89
N LEU A 130 -0.71 -6.31 -12.18
CA LEU A 130 0.62 -6.23 -12.78
C LEU A 130 1.41 -7.53 -12.68
N GLY A 131 0.93 -8.52 -11.92
CA GLY A 131 1.64 -9.78 -11.68
C GLY A 131 2.94 -9.61 -10.88
N LYS A 132 3.20 -8.43 -10.30
CA LYS A 132 4.41 -8.12 -9.53
C LYS A 132 4.10 -8.00 -8.05
N ARG A 133 4.97 -8.57 -7.21
CA ARG A 133 4.91 -8.36 -5.76
C ARG A 133 5.43 -6.96 -5.46
N THR A 134 4.79 -6.30 -4.50
CA THR A 134 5.19 -4.98 -4.03
C THR A 134 5.18 -4.93 -2.51
N PHE A 135 5.86 -3.95 -1.94
CA PHE A 135 5.85 -3.69 -0.51
C PHE A 135 5.90 -2.19 -0.22
N VAL A 136 5.42 -1.82 0.97
CA VAL A 136 5.29 -0.41 1.35
C VAL A 136 6.66 0.14 1.72
N VAL A 137 7.01 1.29 1.14
CA VAL A 137 8.15 2.13 1.52
C VAL A 137 7.66 3.54 1.82
N GLN A 138 8.43 4.30 2.59
CA GLN A 138 8.15 5.71 2.85
C GLN A 138 9.20 6.58 2.19
N VAL A 139 8.75 7.51 1.35
CA VAL A 139 9.59 8.58 0.81
C VAL A 139 9.53 9.77 1.74
N LEU A 140 10.70 10.27 2.14
CA LEU A 140 10.88 11.41 3.04
C LEU A 140 11.75 12.45 2.36
N ARG A 141 11.55 13.73 2.72
CA ARG A 141 12.58 14.73 2.43
C ARG A 141 13.75 14.53 3.39
N PRO A 142 15.00 14.61 2.90
CA PRO A 142 16.19 14.63 3.74
C PRO A 142 16.21 15.87 4.66
#